data_AF-A0A6B2TIB1-F1
#
_entry.id   AF-A0A6B2TIB1-F1
#
_cell.length_a   1.000
_cell.length_b   1.000
_cell.length_c   1.000
_cell.angle_alpha   90.00
_cell.angle_beta   90.00
_cell.angle_gamma   90.00
#
_symmetry.space_group_name_H-M   'P 1'
#
loop_
_entity.id
_entity.type
_entity.pdbx_description
1 polymer ?
#
loop_
_entity_poly.entity_id
_entity_poly.type
_entity_poly.pdbx_seq_one_letter_code
_entity_poly.pdbx_strand_id
1 'polypeptide(L)'
;RRLAQEVLELVQTGAAPAEIAARLRVAAPVLLPGLGTAPHWQVVVARVEWEGGEIDGGPVAQALLEEILVDPAASGPEPSDRIAVAHTGDEAIALVPLPAVPGEHEGPETGLLADALLTSVHDPLAAGLDGDGRLTLGVSASVHSAEGLRGALEEARHARRVAAARP
;
A
#
# COMPACT_ATOMS: atom_id res chain seq x y z
N ARG A 1 -0.03 -13.79 -3.38
CA ARG A 1 -0.62 -12.80 -4.32
C ARG A 1 -2.17 -12.79 -4.48
N ARG A 2 -2.85 -13.85 -4.97
CA ARG A 2 -4.31 -13.81 -5.34
C ARG A 2 -5.27 -13.35 -4.23
N LEU A 3 -5.18 -13.92 -3.02
CA LEU A 3 -6.09 -13.58 -1.90
C LEU A 3 -6.09 -12.10 -1.54
N ALA A 4 -4.91 -11.48 -1.64
CA ALA A 4 -4.66 -10.08 -1.36
C ALA A 4 -5.33 -9.16 -2.38
N GLN A 5 -5.26 -9.52 -3.67
CA GLN A 5 -5.96 -8.83 -4.74
C GLN A 5 -7.48 -8.90 -4.56
N GLU A 6 -8.00 -10.05 -4.16
CA GLU A 6 -9.44 -10.19 -3.93
C GLU A 6 -9.92 -9.34 -2.73
N VAL A 7 -9.09 -9.12 -1.68
CA VAL A 7 -9.41 -8.14 -0.62
C VAL A 7 -9.53 -6.74 -1.20
N LEU A 8 -8.55 -6.33 -2.01
CA LEU A 8 -8.55 -5.01 -2.63
C LEU A 8 -9.77 -4.81 -3.53
N GLU A 9 -10.17 -5.83 -4.29
CA GLU A 9 -11.37 -5.81 -5.11
C GLU A 9 -12.63 -5.60 -4.25
N LEU A 10 -12.76 -6.32 -3.13
CA LEU A 10 -13.88 -6.16 -2.19
C LEU A 10 -13.93 -4.76 -1.56
N VAL A 11 -12.77 -4.20 -1.18
CA VAL A 11 -12.69 -2.83 -0.64
C VAL A 11 -13.13 -1.81 -1.68
N GLN A 12 -12.67 -1.96 -2.92
CA GLN A 12 -12.96 -1.04 -4.02
C GLN A 12 -14.41 -1.11 -4.51
N THR A 13 -15.00 -2.31 -4.59
CA THR A 13 -16.40 -2.52 -4.97
C THR A 13 -17.37 -2.19 -3.84
N GLY A 14 -16.86 -1.90 -2.65
CA GLY A 14 -17.66 -1.49 -1.52
C GLY A 14 -18.43 -2.64 -0.85
N ALA A 15 -17.86 -3.85 -0.87
CA ALA A 15 -18.42 -5.03 -0.22
C ALA A 15 -18.73 -4.82 1.28
N ALA A 16 -19.55 -5.71 1.84
CA ALA A 16 -19.93 -5.63 3.24
C ALA A 16 -18.69 -5.81 4.16
N PRO A 17 -18.58 -5.06 5.27
CA PRO A 17 -17.42 -5.16 6.17
C PRO A 17 -17.14 -6.59 6.66
N ALA A 18 -18.19 -7.38 6.90
CA ALA A 18 -18.06 -8.77 7.31
C ALA A 18 -17.39 -9.67 6.25
N GLU A 19 -17.61 -9.40 4.96
CA GLU A 19 -17.00 -10.13 3.86
C GLU A 19 -15.52 -9.78 3.71
N ILE A 20 -15.20 -8.49 3.79
CA ILE A 20 -13.82 -7.99 3.82
C ILE A 20 -13.08 -8.59 5.04
N ALA A 21 -13.69 -8.56 6.23
CA ALA A 21 -13.12 -9.14 7.44
C ALA A 21 -12.88 -10.65 7.32
N ALA A 22 -13.81 -11.38 6.70
CA ALA A 22 -13.63 -12.81 6.44
C ALA A 22 -12.44 -13.06 5.51
N ARG A 23 -12.27 -12.25 4.46
CA ARG A 23 -11.14 -12.40 3.54
C ARG A 23 -9.81 -12.02 4.19
N LEU A 24 -9.76 -10.94 4.96
CA LEU A 24 -8.56 -10.53 5.70
C LEU A 24 -8.09 -11.62 6.67
N ARG A 25 -9.00 -12.30 7.38
CA ARG A 25 -8.63 -13.42 8.27
C ARG A 25 -7.91 -14.55 7.55
N VAL A 26 -8.23 -14.80 6.29
CA VAL A 26 -7.58 -15.81 5.45
C VAL A 26 -6.24 -15.29 4.91
N ALA A 27 -6.17 -14.02 4.53
CA ALA A 27 -4.98 -13.41 3.94
C ALA A 27 -3.88 -13.08 4.97
N ALA A 28 -4.25 -12.65 6.18
CA ALA A 28 -3.33 -12.13 7.19
C ALA A 28 -2.17 -13.07 7.53
N PRO A 29 -2.36 -14.38 7.78
CA PRO A 29 -1.25 -15.28 8.12
C PRO A 29 -0.25 -15.49 6.97
N VAL A 30 -0.69 -15.27 5.72
CA VAL A 30 0.18 -15.35 4.54
C VAL A 30 0.99 -14.07 4.39
N LEU A 31 0.33 -12.92 4.57
CA LEU A 31 0.96 -11.61 4.40
C LEU A 31 1.92 -11.27 5.55
N LEU A 32 1.60 -11.71 6.78
CA LEU A 32 2.39 -11.43 7.97
C LEU A 32 2.48 -12.70 8.85
N PRO A 33 3.33 -13.67 8.47
CA PRO A 33 3.45 -14.94 9.18
C PRO A 33 4.04 -14.74 10.59
N GLY A 34 3.63 -15.59 11.53
CA GLY A 34 4.18 -15.61 12.89
C GLY A 34 3.54 -14.62 13.86
N LEU A 35 2.55 -13.83 13.43
CA LEU A 35 1.75 -13.01 14.34
C LEU A 35 0.78 -13.86 15.18
N GLY A 36 0.79 -13.63 16.49
CA GLY A 36 -0.19 -14.19 17.43
C GLY A 36 -1.46 -13.36 17.58
N THR A 37 -1.52 -12.17 16.96
CA THR A 37 -2.63 -11.20 17.04
C THR A 37 -3.06 -10.75 15.64
N ALA A 38 -4.28 -10.24 15.51
CA ALA A 38 -4.75 -9.68 14.25
C ALA A 38 -3.93 -8.42 13.90
N PRO A 39 -3.41 -8.28 12.67
CA PRO A 39 -2.60 -7.13 12.28
C PRO A 39 -3.45 -5.86 12.16
N HIS A 40 -2.78 -4.71 12.20
CA HIS A 40 -3.32 -3.48 11.66
C HIS A 40 -3.06 -3.44 10.15
N TRP A 41 -3.74 -2.52 9.47
CA TRP A 41 -3.68 -2.38 8.02
C TRP A 41 -3.43 -0.93 7.65
N GLN A 42 -2.55 -0.71 6.68
CA GLN A 42 -2.42 0.57 5.99
C GLN A 42 -2.69 0.39 4.51
N VAL A 43 -3.15 1.46 3.87
CA VAL A 43 -3.33 1.54 2.43
C VAL A 43 -2.33 2.52 1.85
N VAL A 44 -1.64 2.11 0.79
CA VAL A 44 -0.77 3.00 0.00
C VAL A 44 -1.34 3.08 -1.41
N VAL A 45 -1.47 4.30 -1.94
CA VAL A 45 -1.92 4.55 -3.31
C VAL A 45 -0.79 5.20 -4.08
N ALA A 46 -0.49 4.67 -5.25
CA ALA A 46 0.55 5.14 -6.15
C ALA A 46 -0.03 5.49 -7.53
N ARG A 47 0.50 6.52 -8.17
CA ARG A 47 0.23 6.85 -9.58
C ARG A 47 1.51 7.32 -10.23
N VAL A 48 1.78 6.81 -11.42
CA VAL A 48 2.88 7.27 -12.27
C VAL A 48 2.31 8.09 -13.42
N GLU A 49 2.89 9.26 -13.63
CA GLU A 49 2.61 10.15 -14.75
C GLU A 49 3.86 10.23 -15.61
N TRP A 50 3.74 9.95 -16.91
CA TRP A 50 4.83 10.05 -17.89
C TRP A 50 4.58 11.22 -18.83
N GLU A 51 5.64 11.93 -19.21
CA GLU A 51 5.57 12.88 -20.32
C GLU A 51 5.16 12.14 -21.61
N GLY A 52 4.23 12.74 -22.36
CA GLY A 52 3.71 12.15 -23.61
C GLY A 52 2.59 11.12 -23.44
N GLY A 53 2.37 10.57 -22.24
CA GLY A 53 1.19 9.75 -21.92
C GLY A 53 1.06 8.42 -22.69
N GLU A 54 2.14 7.94 -23.32
CA GLU A 54 2.13 6.72 -24.14
C GLU A 54 2.20 5.42 -23.31
N ILE A 55 2.64 5.51 -22.05
CA ILE A 55 2.81 4.36 -21.15
C ILE A 55 1.61 4.24 -20.22
N ASP A 56 1.05 3.04 -20.11
CA ASP A 56 0.00 2.74 -19.13
C ASP A 56 0.56 2.85 -17.70
N GLY A 57 0.16 3.90 -16.99
CA GLY A 57 0.66 4.24 -15.67
C GLY A 57 0.25 3.23 -14.58
N GLY A 58 -0.86 2.50 -14.75
CA GLY A 58 -1.37 1.57 -13.74
C GLY A 58 -0.42 0.38 -13.49
N PRO A 59 -0.09 -0.42 -14.52
CA PRO A 59 0.87 -1.52 -14.40
C PRO A 59 2.25 -1.07 -13.91
N VAL A 60 2.73 0.10 -14.35
CA VAL A 60 4.02 0.65 -13.91
C VAL A 60 3.96 1.07 -12.44
N ALA A 61 2.90 1.74 -12.01
CA ALA A 61 2.68 2.10 -10.61
C ALA A 61 2.60 0.86 -9.72
N GLN A 62 1.98 -0.23 -10.20
CA GLN A 62 1.95 -1.49 -9.46
C GLN A 62 3.35 -2.08 -9.30
N ALA A 63 4.13 -2.18 -10.38
CA ALA A 63 5.48 -2.72 -10.33
C ALA A 63 6.39 -1.90 -9.40
N LEU A 64 6.34 -0.58 -9.48
CA LEU A 64 7.10 0.30 -8.59
C LEU A 64 6.65 0.17 -7.13
N LEU A 65 5.34 0.10 -6.88
CA LEU A 65 4.83 -0.03 -5.52
C LEU A 65 5.17 -1.38 -4.90
N GLU A 66 5.20 -2.46 -5.69
CA GLU A 66 5.71 -3.76 -5.26
C GLU A 66 7.19 -3.66 -4.85
N GLU A 67 8.03 -3.04 -5.67
CA GLU A 67 9.47 -2.87 -5.38
C GLU A 67 9.72 -1.98 -4.15
N ILE A 68 9.04 -0.84 -4.05
CA ILE A 68 9.19 0.13 -2.96
C ILE A 68 8.82 -0.49 -1.60
N LEU A 69 7.82 -1.36 -1.58
CA LEU A 69 7.30 -1.94 -0.34
C LEU A 69 8.01 -3.24 0.06
N VAL A 70 8.87 -3.80 -0.78
CA VAL A 70 9.68 -4.97 -0.45
C VAL A 70 10.57 -4.61 0.75
N ASP A 71 10.29 -5.23 1.89
CA ASP A 71 11.14 -5.13 3.07
C ASP A 71 12.38 -6.03 2.89
N PRO A 72 13.60 -5.48 2.77
CA PRO A 72 14.81 -6.27 2.60
C PRO A 72 15.17 -7.10 3.85
N ALA A 73 14.63 -6.78 5.03
CA ALA A 73 14.84 -7.52 6.26
C ALA A 73 13.85 -8.68 6.46
N ALA A 74 12.80 -8.76 5.64
CA ALA A 74 11.77 -9.78 5.73
C ALA A 74 12.34 -11.18 5.41
N SER A 75 12.60 -11.97 6.45
CA SER A 75 13.04 -13.37 6.31
C SER A 75 11.84 -14.31 6.12
N GLY A 76 11.87 -15.22 5.12
CA GLY A 76 10.85 -16.26 4.83
C GLY A 76 10.47 -16.34 3.34
N PRO A 77 9.36 -17.01 2.93
CA PRO A 77 8.99 -17.14 1.50
C PRO A 77 8.81 -15.77 0.84
N GLU A 78 9.01 -15.71 -0.49
CA GLU A 78 9.44 -14.51 -1.25
C GLU A 78 8.81 -13.20 -0.77
N PRO A 79 9.59 -12.11 -0.58
CA PRO A 79 9.10 -10.82 -0.08
C PRO A 79 7.91 -10.25 -0.86
N SER A 80 7.83 -10.58 -2.16
CA SER A 80 6.74 -10.24 -3.08
C SER A 80 5.38 -10.84 -2.70
N ASP A 81 5.33 -11.89 -1.88
CA ASP A 81 4.08 -12.51 -1.44
C ASP A 81 3.44 -11.83 -0.22
N ARG A 82 4.15 -10.90 0.42
CA ARG A 82 3.71 -10.23 1.67
C ARG A 82 3.02 -8.90 1.46
N ILE A 83 3.14 -8.33 0.27
CA ILE A 83 2.53 -7.05 -0.08
C ILE A 83 1.42 -7.29 -1.08
N ALA A 84 0.23 -6.87 -0.71
CA ALA A 84 -0.96 -7.01 -1.52
C ALA A 84 -1.10 -5.82 -2.47
N VAL A 85 -0.61 -5.90 -3.70
CA VAL A 85 -0.72 -4.81 -4.69
C VAL A 85 -1.64 -5.18 -5.86
N ALA A 86 -2.52 -4.25 -6.23
CA ALA A 86 -3.33 -4.30 -7.44
C ALA A 86 -3.45 -2.89 -8.04
N HIS A 87 -3.66 -2.77 -9.35
CA HIS A 87 -3.99 -1.50 -9.98
C HIS A 87 -5.45 -1.46 -10.46
N THR A 88 -6.00 -0.24 -10.50
CA THR A 88 -7.32 0.07 -11.05
C THR A 88 -7.21 1.36 -11.85
N GLY A 89 -7.44 1.28 -13.16
CA GLY A 89 -7.11 2.39 -14.05
C GLY A 89 -5.61 2.67 -14.00
N ASP A 90 -5.26 3.91 -13.67
CA ASP A 90 -3.88 4.42 -13.65
C ASP A 90 -3.27 4.52 -12.24
N GLU A 91 -3.99 4.09 -11.20
CA GLU A 91 -3.47 4.01 -9.83
C GLU A 91 -3.23 2.57 -9.39
N ALA A 92 -2.16 2.36 -8.63
CA ALA A 92 -1.88 1.15 -7.89
C ALA A 92 -2.23 1.34 -6.41
N ILE A 93 -2.74 0.29 -5.78
CA ILE A 93 -3.19 0.25 -4.41
C ILE A 93 -2.50 -0.93 -3.73
N ALA A 94 -1.81 -0.65 -2.63
CA ALA A 94 -1.23 -1.66 -1.75
C ALA A 94 -1.98 -1.73 -0.42
N LEU A 95 -2.26 -2.94 0.05
CA LEU A 95 -2.69 -3.21 1.41
C LEU A 95 -1.49 -3.77 2.20
N VAL A 96 -1.05 -3.03 3.20
CA VAL A 96 0.16 -3.30 3.98
C VAL A 96 -0.25 -3.80 5.37
N PRO A 97 0.06 -5.05 5.74
CA PRO A 97 -0.15 -5.53 7.10
C PRO A 97 0.90 -4.95 8.04
N LEU A 98 0.49 -4.56 9.23
CA LEU A 98 1.38 -4.06 10.28
C LEU A 98 1.24 -4.93 11.54
N PRO A 99 2.35 -5.25 12.23
CA PRO A 99 2.27 -5.98 13.48
C PRO A 99 1.46 -5.17 14.51
N ALA A 100 0.43 -5.77 15.08
CA ALA A 100 -0.30 -5.18 16.19
C ALA A 100 0.49 -5.43 17.49
N VAL A 101 1.30 -4.46 17.91
CA VAL A 101 2.06 -4.54 19.17
C VAL A 101 1.09 -4.26 20.33
N PRO A 102 0.81 -5.22 21.24
CA PRO A 102 -0.04 -4.95 22.38
C PRO A 102 0.78 -4.29 23.49
N GLY A 103 0.40 -3.07 23.90
CA GLY A 103 0.77 -2.54 25.22
C GLY A 103 1.59 -1.24 25.29
N GLU A 104 1.91 -0.56 24.19
CA GLU A 104 2.52 0.76 24.23
C GLU A 104 1.59 1.81 23.61
N HIS A 105 1.45 2.92 24.32
CA HIS A 105 0.61 4.06 23.99
C HIS A 105 0.91 4.58 22.58
N GLU A 106 -0.08 5.26 22.00
CA GLU A 106 0.02 6.15 20.82
C GLU A 106 1.39 6.86 20.74
N GLY A 107 2.34 6.20 20.10
CA GLY A 107 3.61 6.74 19.64
C GLY A 107 3.63 6.65 18.12
N PRO A 108 4.32 7.55 17.42
CA PRO A 108 4.56 7.34 15.99
C PRO A 108 5.42 6.07 15.84
N GLU A 109 5.32 5.38 14.69
CA GLU A 109 6.23 4.29 14.24
C GLU A 109 5.78 2.82 14.34
N THR A 110 4.47 2.52 14.30
CA THR A 110 4.04 1.20 13.77
C THR A 110 3.28 1.42 12.48
N GLY A 111 4.02 1.65 11.38
CA GLY A 111 3.45 1.95 10.07
C GLY A 111 4.43 2.64 9.13
N LEU A 112 4.11 2.63 7.83
CA LEU A 112 4.83 3.40 6.82
C LEU A 112 4.62 4.89 7.07
N LEU A 113 5.72 5.62 7.20
CA LEU A 113 5.71 7.08 7.24
C LEU A 113 6.00 7.61 5.84
N ALA A 114 5.13 8.49 5.32
CA ALA A 114 5.26 9.02 3.96
C ALA A 114 6.62 9.72 3.73
N ASP A 115 7.10 10.51 4.69
CA ASP A 115 8.37 11.23 4.58
C ASP A 115 9.59 10.28 4.61
N ALA A 116 9.53 9.23 5.44
CA ALA A 116 10.59 8.22 5.49
C ALA A 116 10.63 7.40 4.19
N LEU A 117 9.44 7.00 3.69
CA LEU A 117 9.32 6.31 2.42
C LEU A 117 9.88 7.16 1.28
N LEU A 118 9.45 8.42 1.17
CA LEU A 118 9.96 9.37 0.18
C LEU A 118 11.49 9.49 0.26
N THR A 119 12.04 9.68 1.46
CA THR A 119 13.49 9.80 1.67
C THR A 119 14.24 8.56 1.18
N SER A 120 13.67 7.35 1.38
CA SER A 120 14.32 6.10 0.97
C SER A 120 14.32 5.87 -0.55
N VAL A 121 13.29 6.35 -1.27
CA VAL A 121 13.11 6.06 -2.70
C VAL A 121 13.41 7.25 -3.62
N HIS A 122 13.62 8.44 -3.07
CA HIS A 122 13.79 9.67 -3.84
C HIS A 122 14.94 9.57 -4.85
N ASP A 123 16.16 9.27 -4.39
CA ASP A 123 17.33 9.28 -5.29
C ASP A 123 17.28 8.16 -6.34
N PRO A 124 16.93 6.89 -6.00
CA PRO A 124 16.75 5.84 -7.00
C PRO A 124 15.67 6.16 -8.05
N LEU A 125 14.53 6.70 -7.63
CA LEU A 125 13.45 7.03 -8.56
C LEU A 125 13.78 8.26 -9.39
N ALA A 126 14.43 9.29 -8.84
CA ALA A 126 14.86 10.44 -9.61
C ALA A 126 15.84 10.04 -10.72
N ALA A 127 16.77 9.11 -10.42
CA ALA A 127 17.69 8.57 -11.42
C ALA A 127 17.00 7.69 -12.46
N GLY A 128 15.99 6.90 -12.06
CA GLY A 128 15.28 5.98 -12.97
C GLY A 128 14.20 6.63 -13.83
N LEU A 129 13.54 7.67 -13.32
CA LEU A 129 12.52 8.44 -14.05
C LEU A 129 13.15 9.50 -14.97
N ASP A 130 14.41 9.87 -14.74
CA ASP A 130 15.22 10.82 -15.54
C ASP A 130 14.52 12.14 -15.90
N GLY A 131 13.55 12.56 -15.07
CA GLY A 131 12.73 13.76 -15.31
C GLY A 131 11.52 13.57 -16.23
N ASP A 132 11.45 12.47 -16.98
CA ASP A 132 10.36 12.16 -17.91
C ASP A 132 9.12 11.58 -17.21
N GLY A 133 9.25 11.23 -15.93
CA GLY A 133 8.19 10.60 -15.15
C GLY A 133 8.09 11.14 -13.74
N ARG A 134 6.88 11.06 -13.19
CA ARG A 134 6.56 11.49 -11.82
C ARG A 134 5.74 10.42 -11.10
N LEU A 135 6.28 9.91 -10.00
CA LEU A 135 5.55 9.05 -9.07
C LEU A 135 4.93 9.90 -7.97
N THR A 136 3.64 9.68 -7.69
CA THR A 136 2.96 10.22 -6.51
C THR A 136 2.48 9.10 -5.61
N LEU A 137 2.68 9.29 -4.31
CA LEU A 137 2.29 8.34 -3.27
C LEU A 137 1.35 9.02 -2.27
N GLY A 138 0.37 8.27 -1.77
CA GLY A 138 -0.44 8.64 -0.62
C GLY A 138 -0.53 7.47 0.34
N VAL A 139 -0.37 7.73 1.63
CA VAL A 139 -0.34 6.72 2.69
C VAL A 139 -1.46 7.04 3.68
N SER A 140 -2.27 6.05 4.04
CA SER A 140 -3.32 6.21 5.04
C SER A 140 -2.79 6.11 6.47
N ALA A 141 -3.60 6.54 7.44
CA ALA A 141 -3.44 6.08 8.82
C ALA A 141 -3.60 4.55 8.92
N SER A 142 -3.06 3.95 9.98
CA SER A 142 -3.27 2.53 10.27
C SER A 142 -4.68 2.29 10.82
N VAL A 143 -5.36 1.26 10.33
CA VAL A 143 -6.68 0.83 10.80
C VAL A 143 -6.65 -0.61 11.30
N HIS A 144 -7.42 -0.90 12.35
CA HIS A 144 -7.44 -2.22 12.99
C HIS A 144 -8.62 -3.09 12.57
N SER A 145 -9.45 -2.64 11.61
CA SER A 145 -10.66 -3.37 11.20
C SER A 145 -11.03 -3.17 9.73
N ALA A 146 -11.89 -4.05 9.22
CA ALA A 146 -12.37 -4.02 7.85
C ALA A 146 -13.24 -2.78 7.56
N GLU A 147 -13.99 -2.30 8.54
CA GLU A 147 -14.81 -1.09 8.46
C GLU A 147 -13.95 0.15 8.15
N GLY A 148 -12.74 0.20 8.72
CA GLY A 148 -11.81 1.31 8.53
C GLY A 148 -11.13 1.34 7.15
N LEU A 149 -11.06 0.21 6.43
CA LEU A 149 -10.29 0.12 5.19
C LEU A 149 -10.78 1.02 4.07
N ARG A 150 -12.11 1.25 3.99
CA ARG A 150 -12.65 2.18 2.99
C ARG A 150 -12.23 3.62 3.28
N GLY A 151 -12.28 4.01 4.56
CA GLY A 151 -11.81 5.33 4.99
C GLY A 151 -10.31 5.51 4.71
N ALA A 152 -9.52 4.48 5.03
CA ALA A 152 -8.08 4.46 4.74
C ALA A 152 -7.77 4.59 3.24
N LEU A 153 -8.50 3.91 2.36
CA LEU A 153 -8.33 4.04 0.92
C LEU A 153 -8.64 5.46 0.44
N GLU A 154 -9.74 6.05 0.89
CA GLU A 154 -10.10 7.43 0.51
C GLU A 154 -9.12 8.46 1.04
N GLU A 155 -8.58 8.26 2.25
CA GLU A 155 -7.52 9.07 2.82
C GLU A 155 -6.23 8.98 2.00
N ALA A 156 -5.76 7.78 1.68
CA ALA A 156 -4.56 7.58 0.87
C ALA A 156 -4.71 8.21 -0.52
N ARG A 157 -5.87 8.06 -1.17
CA ARG A 157 -6.19 8.75 -2.44
C ARG A 157 -6.16 10.27 -2.29
N HIS A 158 -6.72 10.80 -1.20
CA HIS A 158 -6.69 12.24 -0.94
C HIS A 158 -5.26 12.73 -0.74
N ALA A 159 -4.46 12.06 0.10
CA ALA A 159 -3.05 12.38 0.31
C ALA A 159 -2.25 12.38 -1.00
N ARG A 160 -2.46 11.37 -1.86
CA ARG A 160 -1.85 11.30 -3.19
C ARG A 160 -2.27 12.46 -4.08
N ARG A 161 -3.54 12.90 -4.04
CA ARG A 161 -3.99 14.10 -4.77
C ARG A 161 -3.33 15.37 -4.27
N VAL A 162 -3.16 15.51 -2.95
CA VAL A 162 -2.43 16.64 -2.36
C VAL A 162 -0.97 16.62 -2.79
N ALA A 163 -0.29 15.45 -2.75
CA ALA A 163 1.07 15.30 -3.24
C ALA A 163 1.16 15.65 -4.74
N ALA A 164 0.18 15.23 -5.54
CA ALA A 164 0.15 15.54 -6.97
C ALA A 164 0.06 17.04 -7.27
N ALA A 165 -0.57 17.83 -6.40
CA ALA A 165 -0.71 19.27 -6.53
C ALA A 165 0.53 20.07 -6.04
N ARG A 166 1.52 19.39 -5.46
CA ARG A 166 2.78 20.03 -5.05
C ARG A 166 3.72 20.14 -6.26
N PRO A 167 4.39 21.29 -6.44
CA PRO A 167 5.35 21.51 -7.52
C PRO A 167 6.58 20.61 -7.37
#